data_AF-K0K7B4-F1
#
_entry.id   AF-K0K7B4-F1
#
_cell.length_a   1.000
_cell.length_b   1.000
_cell.length_c   1.000
_cell.angle_alpha   90.00
_cell.angle_beta   90.00
_cell.angle_gamma   90.00
#
_symmetry.space_group_name_H-M   'P 1'
#
loop_
_entity.id
_entity.type
_entity.pdbx_description
1 polymer ?
#
loop_
_entity_poly.entity_id
_entity_poly.type
_entity_poly.pdbx_seq_one_letter_code
_entity_poly.pdbx_strand_id
1 'polypeptide(L)'
;MVSKKVTWGLLAAWVVHDIEELVTMPGWTRRNRVVPTTSPAEATIAIGVVGAVIAAASAAGARTDGRSPFFQAVLTGFGVHSITHVLASAVFRGYTPGLITAPTVVAPFSLWAAHRLRRGGIRLDPSPRALIWFPITIGAAHGIAHLTTRVRDYTSRVREPAR
;
A
#
# COMPACT_ATOMS: atom_id res chain seq x y z
N MET A 1 -7.00 -17.25 -20.85
CA MET A 1 -7.38 -16.82 -19.49
C MET A 1 -6.14 -16.50 -18.69
N VAL A 2 -6.15 -15.43 -17.89
CA VAL A 2 -5.06 -15.09 -16.99
C VAL A 2 -5.21 -15.90 -15.70
N SER A 3 -4.11 -16.43 -15.17
CA SER A 3 -4.15 -17.19 -13.92
C SER A 3 -4.61 -16.31 -12.76
N LYS A 4 -5.50 -16.83 -11.89
CA LYS A 4 -5.91 -16.18 -10.64
C LYS A 4 -4.73 -15.84 -9.71
N LYS A 5 -3.57 -16.50 -9.90
CA LYS A 5 -2.32 -16.16 -9.21
C LYS A 5 -1.82 -14.75 -9.54
N VAL A 6 -2.10 -14.23 -10.74
CA VAL A 6 -1.74 -12.86 -11.14
C VAL A 6 -2.60 -11.84 -10.40
N THR A 7 -3.89 -12.13 -10.21
CA THR A 7 -4.84 -11.17 -9.64
C THR A 7 -4.80 -11.21 -8.11
N TRP A 8 -4.93 -12.38 -7.50
CA TRP A 8 -4.85 -12.53 -6.04
C TRP A 8 -3.43 -12.45 -5.50
N GLY A 9 -2.43 -12.67 -6.36
CA GLY A 9 -1.04 -12.42 -5.99
C GLY A 9 -0.76 -10.95 -5.66
N LEU A 10 -1.57 -10.00 -6.17
CA LEU A 10 -1.46 -8.59 -5.81
C LEU A 10 -1.75 -8.39 -4.32
N LEU A 11 -2.86 -8.96 -3.83
CA LEU A 11 -3.19 -8.93 -2.42
C LEU A 11 -2.13 -9.66 -1.58
N ALA A 12 -1.66 -10.83 -2.01
CA ALA A 12 -0.65 -11.57 -1.27
C ALA A 12 0.68 -10.80 -1.17
N ALA A 13 1.16 -10.23 -2.29
CA ALA A 13 2.38 -9.42 -2.31
C ALA A 13 2.24 -8.16 -1.46
N TRP A 14 1.07 -7.51 -1.50
CA TRP A 14 0.76 -6.36 -0.64
C TRP A 14 0.78 -6.74 0.85
N VAL A 15 0.15 -7.85 1.25
CA VAL A 15 0.17 -8.29 2.66
C VAL A 15 1.60 -8.49 3.15
N VAL A 16 2.46 -9.14 2.36
CA VAL A 16 3.87 -9.35 2.74
C VAL A 16 4.61 -8.03 2.89
N HIS A 17 4.39 -7.08 1.98
CA HIS A 17 4.99 -5.75 2.03
C HIS A 17 4.52 -4.96 3.25
N ASP A 18 3.21 -4.89 3.47
CA ASP A 18 2.63 -4.08 4.54
C ASP A 18 2.86 -4.68 5.93
N ILE A 19 3.18 -5.97 6.06
CA ILE A 19 3.68 -6.54 7.32
C ILE A 19 5.02 -5.90 7.70
N GLU A 20 5.95 -5.75 6.74
CA GLU A 20 7.23 -5.06 7.01
C GLU A 20 6.96 -3.62 7.44
N GLU A 21 6.10 -2.91 6.70
CA GLU A 21 5.74 -1.53 7.02
C GLU A 21 5.10 -1.42 8.41
N LEU A 22 4.13 -2.27 8.74
CA LEU A 22 3.43 -2.24 10.02
C LEU A 22 4.38 -2.46 11.20
N VAL A 23 5.32 -3.39 11.06
CA VAL A 23 6.30 -3.72 12.11
C VAL A 23 7.30 -2.59 12.31
N THR A 24 7.70 -1.91 11.24
CA THR A 24 8.86 -1.00 11.29
C THR A 24 8.48 0.49 11.32
N MET A 25 7.35 0.88 10.73
CA MET A 25 6.95 2.27 10.55
C MET A 25 6.78 3.05 11.85
N PRO A 26 6.12 2.53 12.92
CA PRO A 26 5.97 3.31 14.14
C PRO A 26 7.32 3.60 14.82
N GLY A 27 8.21 2.62 14.87
CA GLY A 27 9.54 2.80 15.45
C GLY A 27 10.42 3.72 14.60
N TRP A 28 10.33 3.59 13.28
CA TRP A 28 11.11 4.41 12.35
C TRP A 28 10.67 5.87 12.35
N THR A 29 9.37 6.17 12.28
CA THR A 29 8.85 7.55 12.28
C THR A 29 9.14 8.28 13.60
N ARG A 30 9.12 7.59 14.75
CA ARG A 30 9.54 8.19 16.04
C ARG A 30 11.01 8.64 16.06
N ARG A 31 11.89 7.94 15.34
CA ARG A 31 13.32 8.28 15.27
C ARG A 31 13.63 9.32 14.20
N ASN A 32 12.75 9.52 13.22
CA ASN A 32 12.96 10.40 12.08
C ASN A 32 11.98 11.58 12.13
N ARG A 33 12.38 12.69 12.78
CA ARG A 33 11.51 13.84 13.06
C ARG A 33 11.11 14.68 11.83
N VAL A 34 11.74 14.45 10.69
CA VAL A 34 11.40 15.13 9.42
C VAL A 34 10.11 14.58 8.79
N VAL A 35 9.61 13.44 9.28
CA VAL A 35 8.31 12.89 8.90
C VAL A 35 7.35 12.93 10.10
N PRO A 36 6.03 13.05 9.87
CA PRO A 36 5.05 12.92 10.93
C PRO A 36 5.18 11.58 11.67
N THR A 37 5.15 11.62 12.99
CA THR A 37 5.13 10.40 13.80
C THR A 37 3.83 9.65 13.53
N THR A 38 3.94 8.35 13.24
CA THR A 38 2.80 7.47 13.02
C THR A 38 2.73 6.45 14.15
N SER A 39 1.62 6.41 14.88
CA SER A 39 1.38 5.40 15.91
C SER A 39 1.09 4.02 15.31
N PRO A 40 1.25 2.92 16.07
CA PRO A 40 0.86 1.59 15.60
C PRO A 40 -0.63 1.51 15.20
N ALA A 41 -1.50 2.21 15.92
CA ALA A 41 -2.93 2.26 15.61
C ALA A 41 -3.20 3.00 14.29
N GLU A 42 -2.55 4.15 14.07
CA GLU A 42 -2.67 4.88 12.80
C GLU A 42 -2.15 4.05 11.62
N ALA A 43 -0.98 3.41 11.77
CA ALA A 43 -0.43 2.53 10.74
C ALA A 43 -1.39 1.37 10.43
N THR A 44 -1.94 0.72 11.46
CA THR A 44 -2.90 -0.39 11.29
C THR A 44 -4.16 0.05 10.54
N ILE A 45 -4.74 1.21 10.90
CA ILE A 45 -5.95 1.72 10.24
C ILE A 45 -5.65 2.11 8.79
N ALA A 46 -4.55 2.82 8.55
CA ALA A 46 -4.17 3.23 7.20
C ALA A 46 -3.93 2.01 6.28
N ILE A 47 -3.16 1.03 6.76
CA ILE A 47 -2.89 -0.24 6.07
C ILE A 47 -4.21 -0.99 5.83
N GLY A 48 -5.13 -1.05 6.81
CA GLY A 48 -6.43 -1.68 6.62
C GLY A 48 -7.28 -1.04 5.52
N VAL A 49 -7.29 0.31 5.45
CA VAL A 49 -8.00 1.05 4.39
C VAL A 49 -7.40 0.77 3.02
N VAL A 50 -6.07 0.83 2.89
CA VAL A 50 -5.39 0.51 1.62
C VAL A 50 -5.61 -0.97 1.25
N GLY A 51 -5.55 -1.87 2.22
CA GLY A 51 -5.80 -3.30 2.03
C GLY A 51 -7.19 -3.60 1.45
N ALA A 52 -8.21 -2.85 1.85
CA ALA A 52 -9.55 -2.97 1.26
C ALA A 52 -9.56 -2.58 -0.23
N VAL A 53 -8.83 -1.52 -0.60
CA VAL A 53 -8.66 -1.10 -2.01
C VAL A 53 -7.92 -2.17 -2.81
N ILE A 54 -6.83 -2.71 -2.27
CA ILE A 54 -6.04 -3.77 -2.92
C ILE A 54 -6.87 -5.06 -3.09
N ALA A 55 -7.64 -5.46 -2.08
CA ALA A 55 -8.51 -6.62 -2.13
C ALA A 55 -9.61 -6.44 -3.18
N ALA A 56 -10.25 -5.26 -3.21
CA ALA A 56 -11.26 -4.93 -4.22
C ALA A 56 -10.69 -4.96 -5.64
N ALA A 57 -9.49 -4.42 -5.84
CA ALA A 57 -8.79 -4.43 -7.12
C ALA A 57 -8.44 -5.86 -7.55
N SER A 58 -7.91 -6.67 -6.62
CA SER A 58 -7.59 -8.08 -6.85
C SER A 58 -8.83 -8.89 -7.26
N ALA A 59 -9.95 -8.67 -6.58
CA ALA A 59 -11.23 -9.31 -6.90
C ALA A 59 -11.79 -8.85 -8.27
N ALA A 60 -11.68 -7.55 -8.59
CA ALA A 60 -12.07 -7.02 -9.90
C ALA A 60 -11.20 -7.60 -11.02
N GLY A 61 -9.90 -7.72 -10.79
CA GLY A 61 -8.97 -8.41 -11.69
C GLY A 61 -9.39 -9.87 -11.90
N ALA A 62 -9.65 -10.61 -10.82
CA ALA A 62 -10.05 -12.02 -10.88
C ALA A 62 -11.36 -12.22 -11.68
N ARG A 63 -12.33 -11.31 -11.55
CA ARG A 63 -13.61 -11.34 -12.28
C ARG A 63 -13.48 -11.01 -13.78
N THR A 64 -12.39 -10.37 -14.18
CA THR A 64 -12.19 -9.86 -15.54
C THR A 64 -10.98 -10.48 -16.24
N ASP A 65 -10.40 -11.55 -15.68
CA ASP A 65 -9.13 -12.12 -16.11
C ASP A 65 -8.01 -11.07 -16.26
N GLY A 66 -7.96 -10.09 -15.36
CA GLY A 66 -6.97 -9.02 -15.35
C GLY A 66 -7.26 -7.85 -16.30
N ARG A 67 -8.42 -7.81 -16.97
CA ARG A 67 -8.80 -6.71 -17.87
C ARG A 67 -9.40 -5.49 -17.16
N SER A 68 -9.75 -5.60 -15.88
CA SER A 68 -10.28 -4.48 -15.10
C SER A 68 -9.29 -3.30 -15.10
N PRO A 69 -9.69 -2.11 -15.58
CA PRO A 69 -8.84 -0.92 -15.53
C PRO A 69 -8.43 -0.56 -14.09
N PHE A 70 -9.33 -0.79 -13.13
CA PHE A 70 -9.05 -0.58 -11.71
C PHE A 70 -7.94 -1.52 -11.22
N PHE A 71 -8.01 -2.82 -11.53
CA PHE A 71 -6.94 -3.76 -11.22
C PHE A 71 -5.60 -3.36 -11.85
N GLN A 72 -5.60 -2.99 -13.14
CA GLN A 72 -4.37 -2.63 -13.83
C GLN A 72 -3.76 -1.33 -13.30
N ALA A 73 -4.59 -0.35 -12.95
CA ALA A 73 -4.17 0.89 -12.31
C ALA A 73 -3.51 0.61 -10.95
N VAL A 74 -4.16 -0.19 -10.11
CA VAL A 74 -3.61 -0.55 -8.79
C VAL A 74 -2.35 -1.40 -8.90
N LEU A 75 -2.30 -2.39 -9.80
CA LEU A 75 -1.10 -3.19 -10.05
C LEU A 75 0.08 -2.32 -10.50
N THR A 76 -0.19 -1.35 -11.39
CA THR A 76 0.84 -0.41 -11.85
C THR A 76 1.30 0.49 -10.71
N GLY A 77 0.36 1.08 -9.97
CA GLY A 77 0.65 1.93 -8.83
C GLY A 77 1.46 1.19 -7.76
N PHE A 78 1.10 -0.07 -7.46
CA PHE A 78 1.84 -0.94 -6.54
C PHE A 78 3.28 -1.19 -7.03
N GLY A 79 3.47 -1.45 -8.33
CA GLY A 79 4.80 -1.57 -8.91
C GLY A 79 5.62 -0.28 -8.79
N VAL A 80 5.04 0.88 -9.12
CA VAL A 80 5.71 2.19 -9.02
C VAL A 80 6.03 2.55 -7.56
N HIS A 81 5.14 2.21 -6.62
CA HIS A 81 5.34 2.38 -5.18
C HIS A 81 6.63 1.74 -4.68
N SER A 82 7.01 0.57 -5.21
CA SER A 82 8.30 -0.05 -4.83
C SER A 82 9.52 0.86 -5.07
N ILE A 83 9.46 1.74 -6.06
CA ILE A 83 10.53 2.68 -6.39
C ILE A 83 10.62 3.77 -5.32
N THR A 84 9.49 4.23 -4.80
CA THR A 84 9.46 5.30 -3.79
C THR A 84 10.15 4.85 -2.50
N HIS A 85 10.02 3.58 -2.13
CA HIS A 85 10.73 2.98 -0.99
C HIS A 85 12.24 2.92 -1.14
N VAL A 86 12.70 2.50 -2.32
CA VAL A 86 14.15 2.46 -2.62
C VAL A 86 14.72 3.88 -2.64
N LEU A 87 14.01 4.84 -3.25
CA LEU A 87 14.41 6.25 -3.25
C LEU A 87 14.40 6.86 -1.85
N ALA A 88 13.38 6.57 -1.04
CA ALA A 88 13.33 7.01 0.35
C ALA A 88 14.55 6.50 1.12
N SER A 89 14.90 5.22 0.99
CA SER A 89 16.09 4.67 1.61
C SER A 89 17.40 5.29 1.13
N ALA A 90 17.50 5.64 -0.16
CA ALA A 90 18.64 6.39 -0.68
C ALA A 90 18.74 7.81 -0.09
N VAL A 91 17.61 8.52 0.01
CA VAL A 91 17.52 9.88 0.58
C VAL A 91 17.87 9.87 2.07
N PHE A 92 17.32 8.93 2.83
CA PHE A 92 17.59 8.76 4.26
C PHE A 92 18.91 8.04 4.55
N ARG A 93 19.64 7.62 3.50
CA ARG A 93 20.94 6.91 3.57
C ARG A 93 20.92 5.73 4.55
N GLY A 94 19.82 4.97 4.53
CA GLY A 94 19.62 3.90 5.48
C GLY A 94 18.28 3.20 5.28
N TYR A 95 17.96 2.30 6.20
CA TYR A 95 16.70 1.57 6.17
C TYR A 95 15.50 2.50 6.31
N THR A 96 14.52 2.34 5.42
CA THR A 96 13.15 2.86 5.58
C THR A 96 12.15 1.70 5.60
N PRO A 97 10.99 1.83 6.27
CA PRO A 97 9.91 0.85 6.20
C PRO A 97 9.62 0.49 4.74
N GLY A 98 9.57 -0.80 4.41
CA GLY A 98 9.32 -1.27 3.06
C GLY A 98 10.57 -1.48 2.19
N LEU A 99 11.78 -1.11 2.63
CA LEU A 99 13.01 -1.26 1.85
C LEU A 99 13.32 -2.72 1.48
N ILE A 100 13.01 -3.68 2.35
CA ILE A 100 13.37 -5.08 2.09
C ILE A 100 12.40 -5.66 1.06
N THR A 101 11.10 -5.53 1.30
CA THR A 101 10.05 -6.16 0.49
C THR A 101 9.75 -5.41 -0.80
N ALA A 102 10.02 -4.10 -0.90
CA ALA A 102 9.83 -3.36 -2.15
C ALA A 102 10.63 -3.97 -3.33
N PRO A 103 11.96 -4.15 -3.25
CA PRO A 103 12.75 -4.76 -4.32
C PRO A 103 12.65 -6.29 -4.37
N THR A 104 12.32 -6.97 -3.27
CA THR A 104 12.32 -8.45 -3.22
C THR A 104 10.96 -9.10 -3.45
N VAL A 105 9.86 -8.35 -3.23
CA VAL A 105 8.48 -8.85 -3.35
C VAL A 105 7.68 -7.99 -4.32
N VAL A 106 7.55 -6.70 -4.06
CA VAL A 106 6.66 -5.79 -4.81
C VAL A 106 7.10 -5.65 -6.27
N ALA A 107 8.37 -5.29 -6.51
CA ALA A 107 8.90 -5.11 -7.86
C ALA A 107 8.91 -6.43 -8.65
N PRO A 108 9.44 -7.56 -8.14
CA PRO A 108 9.44 -8.82 -8.87
C PRO A 108 8.02 -9.32 -9.18
N PHE A 109 7.10 -9.23 -8.22
CA PHE A 109 5.71 -9.61 -8.44
C PHE A 109 5.06 -8.74 -9.53
N SER A 110 5.21 -7.42 -9.44
CA SER A 110 4.57 -6.49 -10.37
C SER A 110 5.08 -6.67 -11.80
N LEU A 111 6.39 -6.86 -11.97
CA LEU A 111 7.00 -7.17 -13.27
C LEU A 111 6.52 -8.52 -13.82
N TRP A 112 6.49 -9.56 -12.98
CA TRP A 112 5.99 -10.87 -13.35
C TRP A 112 4.51 -10.83 -13.76
N ALA A 113 3.67 -10.16 -12.98
CA ALA A 113 2.24 -9.99 -13.24
C ALA A 113 2.01 -9.24 -14.57
N ALA A 114 2.72 -8.13 -14.77
CA ALA A 114 2.69 -7.37 -16.03
C ALA A 114 3.09 -8.23 -17.24
N HIS A 115 4.17 -9.01 -17.10
CA HIS A 115 4.62 -9.92 -18.15
C HIS A 115 3.57 -11.01 -18.46
N ARG A 116 2.93 -11.58 -17.43
CA ARG A 116 1.85 -12.58 -17.60
C ARG A 116 0.62 -12.00 -18.29
N LEU A 117 0.21 -10.78 -17.94
CA LEU A 117 -0.88 -10.08 -18.62
C LEU A 117 -0.56 -9.86 -20.09
N ARG A 118 0.64 -9.37 -20.40
CA ARG A 118 1.11 -9.14 -21.78
C ARG A 118 1.14 -10.42 -22.60
N ARG A 119 1.67 -11.53 -22.05
CA ARG A 119 1.64 -12.84 -22.72
C ARG A 119 0.23 -13.39 -22.93
N GLY A 120 -0.73 -12.96 -22.10
CA GLY A 120 -2.15 -13.23 -22.25
C GLY A 120 -2.88 -12.30 -23.23
N GLY A 121 -2.16 -11.44 -23.95
CA GLY A 121 -2.74 -10.48 -24.90
C GLY A 121 -3.36 -9.23 -24.24
N ILE A 122 -3.15 -9.04 -22.94
CA ILE A 122 -3.68 -7.89 -22.20
C ILE A 122 -2.58 -6.83 -22.12
N ARG A 123 -2.82 -5.70 -22.80
CA ARG A 123 -1.97 -4.52 -22.64
C ARG A 123 -2.34 -3.82 -21.34
N LEU A 124 -1.32 -3.50 -20.55
CA LEU A 124 -1.47 -2.58 -19.43
C LEU A 124 -1.58 -1.18 -20.01
N ASP A 125 -2.73 -0.54 -19.81
CA ASP A 125 -2.96 0.87 -20.17
C ASP A 125 -3.42 1.65 -18.93
N PRO A 126 -2.57 1.76 -17.90
CA PRO A 126 -2.89 2.56 -16.73
C PRO A 126 -2.93 4.02 -17.16
N SER A 127 -4.11 4.65 -17.05
CA SER A 127 -4.27 6.08 -17.31
C SER A 127 -3.19 6.86 -16.53
N PRO A 128 -2.53 7.87 -17.11
CA PRO A 128 -1.61 8.72 -16.35
C PRO A 128 -2.25 9.34 -15.11
N ARG A 129 -3.58 9.54 -15.12
CA ARG A 129 -4.37 9.99 -13.97
C ARG A 129 -4.41 8.97 -12.83
N ALA A 130 -4.19 7.68 -13.10
CA ALA A 130 -4.03 6.63 -12.08
C ALA A 130 -2.89 6.93 -11.11
N LEU A 131 -1.83 7.60 -11.58
CA LEU A 131 -0.71 8.01 -10.74
C LEU A 131 -1.09 9.11 -9.75
N ILE A 132 -2.12 9.92 -10.04
CA ILE A 132 -2.65 10.95 -9.12
C ILE A 132 -3.44 10.29 -7.98
N TRP A 133 -4.11 9.18 -8.25
CA TRP A 133 -4.86 8.46 -7.23
C TRP A 133 -3.96 7.86 -6.15
N PHE A 134 -2.71 7.54 -6.48
CA PHE A 134 -1.75 6.99 -5.52
C PHE A 134 -1.51 7.90 -4.29
N PRO A 135 -1.03 9.16 -4.42
CA PRO A 135 -0.86 10.04 -3.27
C PRO A 135 -2.21 10.42 -2.63
N ILE A 136 -3.31 10.46 -3.38
CA ILE A 136 -4.65 10.72 -2.82
C ILE A 136 -5.08 9.58 -1.89
N THR A 137 -4.92 8.31 -2.32
CA THR A 137 -5.30 7.15 -1.52
C THR A 137 -4.45 7.08 -0.24
N ILE A 138 -3.14 7.31 -0.35
CA ILE A 138 -2.25 7.35 0.82
C ILE A 138 -2.65 8.48 1.77
N GLY A 139 -2.81 9.70 1.24
CA GLY A 139 -3.22 10.87 2.04
C GLY A 139 -4.57 10.66 2.73
N ALA A 140 -5.54 10.10 2.02
CA ALA A 140 -6.85 9.77 2.58
C ALA A 140 -6.77 8.69 3.67
N ALA A 141 -5.99 7.63 3.46
CA ALA A 141 -5.80 6.57 4.44
C ALA A 141 -5.16 7.11 5.74
N HIS A 142 -4.11 7.92 5.64
CA HIS A 142 -3.50 8.57 6.79
C HIS A 142 -4.43 9.60 7.45
N GLY A 143 -5.22 10.34 6.67
CA GLY A 143 -6.21 11.28 7.20
C GLY A 143 -7.31 10.56 8.01
N ILE A 144 -7.88 9.47 7.46
CA ILE A 144 -8.86 8.62 8.15
C ILE A 144 -8.26 8.03 9.42
N ALA A 145 -7.04 7.52 9.35
CA ALA A 145 -6.34 6.96 10.49
C ALA A 145 -6.16 7.99 11.61
N HIS A 146 -5.65 9.18 11.27
CA HIS A 146 -5.42 10.26 12.23
C HIS A 146 -6.72 10.75 12.89
N LEU A 147 -7.80 10.91 12.12
CA LEU A 147 -9.09 11.33 12.66
C LEU A 147 -9.68 10.27 13.59
N THR A 148 -9.59 8.99 13.20
CA THR A 148 -10.14 7.88 13.97
C THR A 148 -9.42 7.70 15.30
N THR A 149 -8.09 7.80 15.32
CA THR A 149 -7.32 7.74 16.57
C THR A 149 -7.58 8.95 17.46
N ARG A 150 -7.69 10.16 16.90
CA ARG A 150 -8.07 11.34 17.70
C ARG A 150 -9.44 11.22 18.36
N VAL A 151 -10.45 10.73 17.63
CA VAL A 151 -11.79 10.52 18.19
C VAL A 151 -11.75 9.48 19.29
N ARG A 152 -11.02 8.38 19.10
CA ARG A 152 -10.84 7.34 20.13
C ARG A 152 -10.19 7.90 21.39
N ASP A 153 -9.11 8.66 21.25
CA ASP A 153 -8.36 9.20 22.39
C ASP A 153 -9.15 10.31 23.12
N TYR A 154 -9.95 11.09 22.40
CA TYR A 154 -10.87 12.05 23.01
C TYR A 154 -11.95 11.33 23.83
N THR A 155 -12.59 10.32 23.25
CA THR A 155 -13.67 9.57 23.92
C THR A 155 -13.18 8.79 25.14
N SER A 156 -11.95 8.26 25.14
CA SER A 156 -11.38 7.61 26.31
C SER A 156 -11.12 8.59 27.46
N ARG A 157 -10.60 9.80 27.17
CA ARG A 157 -10.38 10.85 28.17
C ARG A 157 -11.68 11.37 28.80
N VAL A 158 -12.76 11.41 28.04
CA VAL A 158 -14.08 11.81 28.55
C VAL A 158 -14.68 10.73 29.46
N ARG A 159 -14.41 9.45 29.20
CA ARG A 159 -14.92 8.31 30.00
C ARG A 159 -14.15 8.08 31.30
N GLU A 160 -12.87 8.45 31.33
CA GLU A 160 -12.03 8.38 32.54
C GLU A 160 -11.51 9.79 32.91
N PRO A 161 -12.35 10.67 33.48
CA PRO A 161 -11.84 11.92 34.03
C PRO A 161 -10.84 11.59 35.14
N ALA A 162 -9.64 12.17 35.03
CA ALA A 162 -8.53 11.94 35.95
C ALA A 162 -9.01 12.01 37.41
N ARG A 163 -8.78 10.92 38.16
CA ARG A 163 -8.97 10.88 39.61
C ARG A 163 -7.88 11.67 40.31
#